data_AF-A0A8S9IX34-F1
#
_entry.id   AF-A0A8S9IX34-F1
#
_cell.length_a   1.000
_cell.length_b   1.000
_cell.length_c   1.000
_cell.angle_alpha   90.00
_cell.angle_beta   90.00
_cell.angle_gamma   90.00
#
_symmetry.space_group_name_H-M   'P 1'
#
loop_
_entity.id
_entity.type
_entity.pdbx_description
1 polymer ?
#
loop_
_entity_poly.entity_id
_entity_poly.type
_entity_poly.pdbx_seq_one_letter_code
_entity_poly.pdbx_strand_id
1 'polypeptide(L)'
;MKTQGSSHVKTLSSVFPSLSFKVYTFDETLVKDLISSSIRQALDSPLNYARSYLSEILSSCVHRVIYLDSDVIVVDDIKKLWKTSLTGSRTIGAPEYCHANFTKYFSDRFWSDRNLSRVFDSKSPCYFNTGVMVIDLVRWREGDYTRKIENWMRIQKEERIYELGSLPPFLLVFSGEIEAIDHQWNQHGLGGDNVVSSCRSLHPGPVSLIHWSGKGKPWVRLDDGKPCPVDYLWAPYDLHKSQRQYLQYNQELEIL
;
A
#
# COMPACT_ATOMS: atom_id res chain seq x y z
N MET A 1 7.29 -36.11 0.76
CA MET A 1 7.45 -35.21 -0.40
C MET A 1 8.17 -33.95 0.06
N LYS A 2 9.38 -33.71 -0.43
CA LYS A 2 10.17 -32.51 -0.10
C LYS A 2 9.55 -31.32 -0.83
N THR A 3 8.99 -30.36 -0.12
CA THR A 3 8.58 -29.07 -0.69
C THR A 3 9.83 -28.35 -1.15
N GLN A 4 9.97 -28.23 -2.46
CA GLN A 4 11.01 -27.45 -3.10
C GLN A 4 10.74 -25.98 -2.75
N GLY A 5 11.36 -25.48 -1.68
CA GLY A 5 11.19 -24.11 -1.22
C GLY A 5 11.42 -23.15 -2.39
N SER A 6 10.40 -22.32 -2.68
CA SER A 6 10.43 -21.37 -3.78
C SER A 6 11.73 -20.56 -3.74
N SER A 7 12.32 -20.28 -4.91
CA SER A 7 13.58 -19.53 -5.05
C SER A 7 13.62 -18.28 -4.16
N HIS A 8 12.48 -17.60 -4.02
CA HIS A 8 12.33 -16.40 -3.19
C HIS A 8 12.53 -16.64 -1.69
N VAL A 9 12.05 -17.76 -1.15
CA VAL A 9 12.24 -18.09 0.28
C VAL A 9 13.72 -18.29 0.60
N LYS A 10 14.47 -18.92 -0.32
CA LYS A 10 15.92 -19.11 -0.15
C LYS A 10 16.65 -17.78 -0.17
N THR A 11 16.31 -16.87 -1.09
CA THR A 11 16.88 -15.52 -1.14
C THR A 11 16.59 -14.75 0.14
N LEU A 12 15.32 -14.72 0.60
CA LEU A 12 14.94 -14.01 1.82
C LEU A 12 15.66 -14.55 3.06
N SER A 13 15.70 -15.87 3.23
CA SER A 13 16.41 -16.50 4.34
C SER A 13 17.93 -16.28 4.29
N SER A 14 18.51 -16.12 3.10
CA SER A 14 19.94 -15.83 2.95
C SER A 14 20.27 -14.37 3.29
N VAL A 15 19.40 -13.43 2.91
CA VAL A 15 19.61 -11.99 3.13
C VAL A 15 19.29 -11.61 4.57
N PHE A 16 18.28 -12.25 5.17
CA PHE A 16 17.79 -11.96 6.51
C PHE A 16 17.79 -13.22 7.40
N PRO A 17 18.97 -13.77 7.74
CA PRO A 17 19.09 -15.05 8.44
C PRO A 17 18.46 -15.04 9.85
N SER A 18 18.33 -13.87 10.47
CA SER A 18 17.74 -13.71 11.81
C SER A 18 16.21 -13.59 11.79
N LEU A 19 15.57 -13.51 10.61
CA LEU A 19 14.13 -13.38 10.48
C LEU A 19 13.48 -14.71 10.10
N SER A 20 12.34 -15.00 10.72
CA SER A 20 11.50 -16.14 10.36
C SER A 20 10.47 -15.71 9.33
N PHE A 21 10.43 -16.40 8.20
CA PHE A 21 9.50 -16.11 7.11
C PHE A 21 8.48 -17.23 6.96
N LYS A 22 7.23 -16.84 6.70
CA LYS A 22 6.19 -17.73 6.21
C LYS A 22 5.56 -17.11 4.99
N VAL A 23 5.62 -17.82 3.87
CA VAL A 23 5.00 -17.38 2.62
C VAL A 23 3.60 -17.95 2.54
N TYR A 24 2.65 -17.07 2.27
CA TYR A 24 1.27 -17.41 1.97
C TYR A 24 1.01 -17.09 0.51
N THR A 25 0.42 -18.03 -0.22
CA THR A 25 0.01 -17.82 -1.62
C THR A 25 -1.38 -17.20 -1.63
N PHE A 26 -1.53 -16.12 -2.40
CA PHE A 26 -2.85 -15.55 -2.68
C PHE A 26 -3.47 -16.27 -3.88
N ASP A 27 -4.69 -16.79 -3.71
CA ASP A 27 -5.46 -17.34 -4.81
C ASP A 27 -6.14 -16.20 -5.58
N GLU A 28 -5.59 -15.88 -6.74
CA GLU A 28 -6.07 -14.79 -7.60
C GLU A 28 -7.50 -15.02 -8.10
N THR A 29 -7.99 -16.27 -8.11
CA THR A 29 -9.36 -16.58 -8.56
C THR A 29 -10.43 -15.97 -7.66
N LEU A 30 -10.10 -15.70 -6.39
CA LEU A 30 -11.01 -15.07 -5.41
C LEU A 30 -11.48 -13.68 -5.86
N VAL A 31 -10.64 -12.96 -6.60
CA VAL A 31 -10.89 -11.55 -6.94
C VAL A 31 -11.01 -11.30 -8.44
N LYS A 32 -10.50 -12.21 -9.29
CA LYS A 32 -10.42 -12.02 -10.74
C LYS A 32 -11.74 -11.55 -11.37
N ASP A 33 -12.86 -12.14 -10.95
CA ASP A 33 -14.18 -11.81 -11.49
C ASP A 33 -14.79 -10.55 -10.86
N LEU A 34 -14.16 -9.94 -9.87
CA LEU A 34 -14.59 -8.72 -9.21
C LEU A 34 -13.84 -7.48 -9.72
N ILE A 35 -12.71 -7.65 -10.41
CA ILE A 35 -11.88 -6.55 -10.90
C ILE A 35 -12.55 -5.87 -12.09
N SER A 36 -12.63 -4.54 -12.02
CA SER A 36 -12.97 -3.68 -13.16
C SER A 36 -11.71 -3.01 -13.68
N SER A 37 -11.66 -2.77 -14.99
CA SER A 37 -10.58 -2.03 -15.63
C SER A 37 -10.38 -0.65 -14.98
N SER A 38 -9.15 -0.37 -14.56
CA SER A 38 -8.74 0.91 -13.97
C SER A 38 -8.10 1.83 -15.01
N ILE A 39 -7.94 3.12 -14.70
CA ILE A 39 -7.16 4.07 -15.55
C ILE A 39 -5.69 3.69 -15.70
N ARG A 40 -5.21 2.75 -14.89
CA ARG A 40 -3.85 2.19 -14.95
C ARG A 40 -3.98 0.68 -14.98
N GLN A 41 -3.61 0.06 -16.10
CA GLN A 41 -3.69 -1.41 -16.28
C GLN A 41 -2.95 -2.19 -15.17
N ALA A 42 -1.85 -1.65 -14.64
CA ALA A 42 -1.13 -2.26 -13.52
C ALA A 42 -1.99 -2.42 -12.25
N LEU A 43 -3.02 -1.59 -12.06
CA LEU A 43 -3.93 -1.66 -10.92
C LEU A 43 -4.97 -2.78 -11.05
N ASP A 44 -5.09 -3.40 -12.22
CA ASP A 44 -5.99 -4.52 -12.49
C ASP A 44 -5.38 -5.87 -12.08
N SER A 45 -4.11 -5.87 -11.62
CA SER A 45 -3.47 -7.06 -11.08
C SER A 45 -4.22 -7.58 -9.84
N PRO A 46 -4.57 -8.88 -9.76
CA PRO A 46 -5.17 -9.48 -8.57
C PRO A 46 -4.38 -9.21 -7.28
N LEU A 47 -3.05 -9.16 -7.36
CA LEU A 47 -2.20 -8.87 -6.20
C LEU A 47 -2.45 -7.48 -5.59
N ASN A 48 -2.96 -6.52 -6.37
CA ASN A 48 -3.35 -5.20 -5.84
C ASN A 48 -4.49 -5.31 -4.81
N TYR A 49 -5.31 -6.37 -4.90
CA TYR A 49 -6.46 -6.64 -4.04
C TYR A 49 -6.18 -7.67 -2.94
N ALA A 50 -5.03 -8.34 -2.95
CA ALA A 50 -4.67 -9.35 -1.95
C ALA A 50 -4.78 -8.83 -0.50
N ARG A 51 -4.55 -7.53 -0.29
CA ARG A 51 -4.70 -6.85 1.01
C ARG A 51 -6.13 -6.93 1.59
N SER A 52 -7.15 -7.05 0.74
CA SER A 52 -8.54 -7.22 1.16
C SER A 52 -8.80 -8.60 1.77
N TYR A 53 -7.94 -9.58 1.51
CA TYR A 53 -8.09 -10.98 1.86
C TYR A 53 -7.12 -11.43 2.96
N LEU A 54 -6.43 -10.50 3.64
CA LEU A 54 -5.43 -10.83 4.65
C LEU A 54 -6.00 -11.70 5.78
N SER A 55 -7.27 -11.50 6.14
CA SER A 55 -7.90 -12.30 7.19
C SER A 55 -8.17 -13.75 6.75
N GLU A 56 -8.38 -13.98 5.46
CA GLU A 56 -8.63 -15.29 4.87
C GLU A 56 -7.32 -16.02 4.56
N ILE A 57 -6.32 -15.27 4.09
CA ILE A 57 -4.99 -15.79 3.74
C ILE A 57 -4.23 -16.19 5.02
N LEU A 58 -4.28 -15.37 6.06
CA LEU A 58 -3.53 -15.59 7.29
C LEU A 58 -4.27 -16.53 8.24
N SER A 59 -3.50 -17.33 8.97
CA SER A 59 -4.03 -18.27 9.97
C SER A 59 -4.90 -17.53 10.99
N SER A 60 -5.97 -18.19 11.45
CA SER A 60 -6.92 -17.63 12.42
C SER A 60 -6.29 -17.19 13.75
N CYS A 61 -5.14 -17.77 14.13
CA CYS A 61 -4.39 -17.35 15.31
C CYS A 61 -3.65 -16.01 15.15
N VAL A 62 -3.56 -15.47 13.93
CA VAL A 62 -2.99 -14.13 13.68
C VAL A 62 -4.08 -13.09 13.87
N HIS A 63 -3.98 -12.35 14.97
CA HIS A 63 -4.99 -11.37 15.38
C HIS A 63 -4.69 -9.95 14.89
N ARG A 64 -3.45 -9.66 14.51
CA ARG A 64 -3.02 -8.31 14.14
C ARG A 64 -1.87 -8.34 13.16
N VAL A 65 -1.84 -7.38 12.23
CA VAL A 65 -0.76 -7.22 11.25
C VAL A 65 -0.41 -5.75 11.02
N ILE A 66 0.82 -5.52 10.58
CA ILE A 66 1.18 -4.32 9.81
C ILE A 66 1.22 -4.75 8.36
N TYR A 67 0.45 -4.07 7.51
CA TYR A 67 0.52 -4.19 6.07
C TYR A 67 1.44 -3.10 5.50
N LEU A 68 2.34 -3.49 4.61
CA LEU A 68 3.27 -2.62 3.88
C LEU A 68 3.20 -2.97 2.39
N ASP A 69 3.05 -1.97 1.52
CA ASP A 69 3.27 -2.14 0.08
C ASP A 69 4.74 -2.50 -0.19
N SER A 70 5.02 -3.16 -1.31
CA SER A 70 6.36 -3.66 -1.64
C SER A 70 7.35 -2.58 -2.10
N ASP A 71 6.87 -1.35 -2.31
CA ASP A 71 7.62 -0.19 -2.79
C ASP A 71 7.83 0.85 -1.67
N VAL A 72 8.05 0.35 -0.45
CA VAL A 72 8.35 1.14 0.73
C VAL A 72 9.73 0.83 1.30
N ILE A 73 10.29 1.80 2.04
CA ILE A 73 11.45 1.61 2.91
C ILE A 73 11.08 2.11 4.29
N VAL A 74 11.24 1.24 5.29
CA VAL A 74 11.10 1.59 6.71
C VAL A 74 12.47 2.04 7.22
N VAL A 75 12.56 3.27 7.74
CA VAL A 75 13.81 3.88 8.23
C VAL A 75 13.82 4.09 9.74
N ASP A 76 12.82 3.58 10.45
CA ASP A 76 12.68 3.65 11.91
C ASP A 76 12.26 2.29 12.49
N ASP A 77 12.25 2.12 13.82
CA ASP A 77 11.82 0.89 14.49
C ASP A 77 10.33 0.63 14.27
N ILE A 78 10.01 -0.37 13.43
CA ILE A 78 8.64 -0.80 13.10
C ILE A 78 7.80 -1.15 14.34
N LYS A 79 8.41 -1.48 15.48
CA LYS A 79 7.69 -1.71 16.74
C LYS A 79 6.96 -0.46 17.22
N LYS A 80 7.40 0.74 16.86
CA LYS A 80 6.70 1.99 17.16
C LYS A 80 5.34 2.02 16.46
N LEU A 81 5.29 1.66 15.17
CA LEU A 81 4.04 1.52 14.42
C LEU A 81 3.16 0.40 14.98
N TRP A 82 3.75 -0.72 15.39
CA TRP A 82 3.02 -1.84 16.00
C TRP A 82 2.29 -1.44 17.29
N LYS A 83 2.87 -0.53 18.08
CA LYS A 83 2.32 -0.05 19.35
C LYS A 83 1.13 0.91 19.18
N THR A 84 0.80 1.34 17.95
CA THR A 84 -0.39 2.15 17.70
C THR A 84 -1.63 1.45 18.27
N SER A 85 -2.38 2.16 19.12
CA SER A 85 -3.63 1.66 19.69
C SER A 85 -4.78 1.95 18.72
N LEU A 86 -5.57 0.94 18.38
CA LEU A 86 -6.79 1.12 17.57
C LEU A 86 -7.97 1.34 18.52
N THR A 87 -8.37 2.60 18.72
CA THR A 87 -9.34 3.00 19.73
C THR A 87 -10.79 2.75 19.30
N GLY A 88 -11.68 2.57 20.27
CA GLY A 88 -13.11 2.33 19.99
C GLY A 88 -13.33 1.08 19.13
N SER A 89 -14.12 1.24 18.06
CA SER A 89 -14.46 0.20 17.09
C SER A 89 -13.57 0.22 15.83
N ARG A 90 -12.47 0.99 15.82
CA ARG A 90 -11.59 1.13 14.64
C ARG A 90 -10.89 -0.19 14.34
N THR A 91 -11.02 -0.66 13.09
CA THR A 91 -10.43 -1.93 12.63
C THR A 91 -9.06 -1.72 12.00
N ILE A 92 -8.82 -0.55 11.41
CA ILE A 92 -7.55 -0.18 10.80
C ILE A 92 -7.03 1.14 11.34
N GLY A 93 -5.71 1.31 11.30
CA GLY A 93 -5.05 2.59 11.48
C GLY A 93 -4.11 2.87 10.32
N ALA A 94 -4.11 4.10 9.83
CA ALA A 94 -3.27 4.55 8.72
C ALA A 94 -3.08 6.08 8.76
N PRO A 95 -2.06 6.62 8.07
CA PRO A 95 -1.94 8.06 7.89
C PRO A 95 -3.09 8.65 7.06
N GLU A 96 -3.79 9.66 7.61
CA GLU A 96 -4.94 10.34 6.98
C GLU A 96 -4.57 11.71 6.43
N TYR A 97 -4.96 11.99 5.19
CA TYR A 97 -4.66 13.22 4.46
C TYR A 97 -5.96 13.96 4.15
N CYS A 98 -6.61 14.51 5.18
CA CYS A 98 -7.89 15.22 5.05
C CYS A 98 -7.85 16.49 4.18
N HIS A 99 -6.65 16.99 3.86
CA HIS A 99 -6.47 18.11 2.92
C HIS A 99 -6.58 17.69 1.45
N ALA A 100 -6.51 16.40 1.15
CA ALA A 100 -6.72 15.89 -0.20
C ALA A 100 -8.19 16.04 -0.59
N ASN A 101 -8.44 16.36 -1.87
CA ASN A 101 -9.81 16.40 -2.39
C ASN A 101 -10.37 14.97 -2.49
N PHE A 102 -11.10 14.55 -1.45
CA PHE A 102 -11.68 13.21 -1.33
C PHE A 102 -12.67 12.88 -2.47
N THR A 103 -13.38 13.89 -2.99
CA THR A 103 -14.36 13.73 -4.07
C THR A 103 -13.72 13.12 -5.33
N LYS A 104 -12.44 13.38 -5.58
CA LYS A 104 -11.70 12.89 -6.77
C LYS A 104 -11.48 11.37 -6.81
N TYR A 105 -11.71 10.65 -5.72
CA TYR A 105 -11.56 9.19 -5.68
C TYR A 105 -12.79 8.43 -6.20
N PHE A 106 -13.87 9.15 -6.49
CA PHE A 106 -15.13 8.59 -7.00
C PHE A 106 -15.62 9.41 -8.21
N SER A 107 -16.41 8.78 -9.08
CA SER A 107 -16.95 9.42 -10.28
C SER A 107 -18.12 10.36 -9.95
N ASP A 108 -18.46 11.26 -10.87
CA ASP A 108 -19.63 12.13 -10.73
C ASP A 108 -20.92 11.30 -10.54
N ARG A 109 -21.01 10.12 -11.17
CA ARG A 109 -22.14 9.19 -11.00
C ARG A 109 -22.31 8.77 -9.54
N PHE A 110 -21.22 8.42 -8.85
CA PHE A 110 -21.27 8.05 -7.43
C PHE A 110 -21.85 9.19 -6.58
N TRP A 111 -21.41 10.42 -6.83
CA TRP A 111 -21.86 11.59 -6.06
C TRP A 111 -23.28 12.04 -6.41
N SER A 112 -23.72 11.83 -7.65
CA SER A 112 -25.10 12.15 -8.07
C SER A 112 -26.14 11.16 -7.55
N ASP A 113 -25.74 9.92 -7.23
CA ASP A 113 -26.66 8.92 -6.69
C ASP A 113 -26.65 8.94 -5.15
N ARG A 114 -27.80 9.29 -4.56
CA ARG A 114 -27.96 9.33 -3.10
C ARG A 114 -27.89 7.96 -2.45
N ASN A 115 -28.27 6.88 -3.15
CA ASN A 115 -28.19 5.52 -2.60
C ASN A 115 -26.75 5.06 -2.39
N LEU A 116 -25.83 5.57 -3.21
CA LEU A 116 -24.39 5.31 -3.13
C LEU A 116 -23.72 6.25 -2.12
N SER A 117 -23.84 7.56 -2.34
CA SER A 117 -23.12 8.59 -1.57
C SER A 117 -23.50 8.64 -0.08
N ARG A 118 -24.70 8.16 0.30
CA ARG A 118 -25.14 8.10 1.71
C ARG A 118 -24.24 7.27 2.62
N VAL A 119 -23.35 6.41 2.08
CA VAL A 119 -22.34 5.68 2.86
C VAL A 119 -21.48 6.61 3.72
N PHE A 120 -21.35 7.88 3.32
CA PHE A 120 -20.57 8.89 4.02
C PHE A 120 -21.40 9.84 4.90
N ASP A 121 -22.74 9.74 4.94
CA ASP A 121 -23.60 10.72 5.64
C ASP A 121 -23.29 10.87 7.14
N SER A 122 -22.91 9.77 7.80
CA SER A 122 -22.57 9.74 9.22
C SER A 122 -21.07 9.73 9.48
N LYS A 123 -20.24 9.99 8.46
CA LYS A 123 -18.78 9.92 8.53
C LYS A 123 -18.19 11.28 8.19
N SER A 124 -16.97 11.53 8.67
CA SER A 124 -16.13 12.62 8.16
C SER A 124 -15.02 11.98 7.33
N PRO A 125 -15.27 11.67 6.03
CA PRO A 125 -14.34 10.87 5.26
C PRO A 125 -13.08 11.65 4.90
N CYS A 126 -11.93 11.05 5.19
CA CYS A 126 -10.63 11.52 4.71
C CYS A 126 -9.99 10.49 3.79
N TYR A 127 -9.14 10.98 2.89
CA TYR A 127 -8.25 10.11 2.12
C TYR A 127 -7.21 9.50 3.06
N PHE A 128 -6.97 8.21 2.94
CA PHE A 128 -5.78 7.55 3.47
C PHE A 128 -5.19 6.65 2.39
N ASN A 129 -3.86 6.56 2.38
CA ASN A 129 -3.17 5.64 1.50
C ASN A 129 -3.20 4.23 2.11
N THR A 130 -3.56 3.22 1.31
CA THR A 130 -3.69 1.82 1.77
C THR A 130 -2.37 1.04 1.78
N GLY A 131 -1.24 1.68 1.49
CA GLY A 131 0.07 1.02 1.43
C GLY A 131 0.76 0.87 2.78
N VAL A 132 0.25 1.49 3.83
CA VAL A 132 0.72 1.32 5.20
C VAL A 132 -0.49 1.28 6.12
N MET A 133 -0.74 0.14 6.76
CA MET A 133 -1.88 -0.03 7.67
C MET A 133 -1.53 -0.90 8.86
N VAL A 134 -2.00 -0.53 10.05
CA VAL A 134 -2.12 -1.44 11.20
C VAL A 134 -3.53 -2.01 11.17
N ILE A 135 -3.68 -3.32 11.17
CA ILE A 135 -4.98 -3.99 11.00
C ILE A 135 -5.23 -4.92 12.17
N ASP A 136 -6.38 -4.75 12.83
CA ASP A 136 -6.95 -5.73 13.76
C ASP A 136 -7.71 -6.79 12.95
N LEU A 137 -7.13 -7.99 12.83
CA LEU A 137 -7.72 -9.08 12.06
C LEU A 137 -8.87 -9.76 12.79
N VAL A 138 -9.00 -9.61 14.11
CA VAL A 138 -10.15 -10.13 14.85
C VAL A 138 -11.38 -9.31 14.48
N ARG A 139 -11.29 -7.98 14.64
CA ARG A 139 -12.35 -7.05 14.22
C ARG A 139 -12.61 -7.13 12.71
N TRP A 140 -11.57 -7.36 11.91
CA TRP A 140 -11.72 -7.56 10.47
C TRP A 140 -12.65 -8.75 10.14
N ARG A 141 -12.41 -9.90 10.79
CA ARG A 141 -13.21 -11.12 10.62
C ARG A 141 -14.62 -10.94 11.17
N GLU A 142 -14.75 -10.41 12.38
CA GLU A 142 -16.05 -10.18 13.05
C GLU A 142 -16.94 -9.21 12.26
N GLY A 143 -16.34 -8.17 11.67
CA GLY A 143 -17.04 -7.17 10.88
C GLY A 143 -17.27 -7.56 9.41
N ASP A 144 -16.81 -8.73 8.98
CA ASP A 144 -16.90 -9.26 7.61
C ASP A 144 -16.45 -8.23 6.55
N TYR A 145 -15.32 -7.57 6.83
CA TYR A 145 -14.88 -6.44 6.03
C TYR A 145 -14.43 -6.82 4.63
N THR A 146 -13.92 -8.04 4.43
CA THR A 146 -13.63 -8.59 3.09
C THR A 146 -14.88 -8.58 2.23
N ARG A 147 -16.01 -9.09 2.73
CA ARG A 147 -17.28 -9.11 1.99
C ARG A 147 -17.82 -7.71 1.73
N LYS A 148 -17.67 -6.78 2.67
CA LYS A 148 -18.04 -5.37 2.47
C LYS A 148 -17.25 -4.73 1.33
N ILE A 149 -15.95 -5.00 1.25
CA ILE A 149 -15.09 -4.55 0.14
C ILE A 149 -15.57 -5.17 -1.18
N GLU A 150 -15.77 -6.49 -1.22
CA GLU A 150 -16.24 -7.16 -2.43
C GLU A 150 -17.58 -6.64 -2.92
N ASN A 151 -18.50 -6.29 -2.02
CA ASN A 151 -19.79 -5.72 -2.40
C ASN A 151 -19.62 -4.40 -3.18
N TRP A 152 -18.72 -3.52 -2.73
CA TRP A 152 -18.39 -2.30 -3.48
C TRP A 152 -17.71 -2.59 -4.82
N MET A 153 -16.89 -3.65 -4.90
CA MET A 153 -16.29 -4.09 -6.17
C MET A 153 -17.35 -4.62 -7.14
N ARG A 154 -18.38 -5.32 -6.67
CA ARG A 154 -19.53 -5.76 -7.48
C ARG A 154 -20.31 -4.55 -8.02
N ILE A 155 -20.62 -3.59 -7.16
CA ILE A 155 -21.27 -2.32 -7.56
C ILE A 155 -20.43 -1.60 -8.61
N GLN A 156 -19.11 -1.53 -8.44
CA GLN A 156 -18.21 -0.90 -9.41
C GLN A 156 -18.31 -1.53 -10.81
N LYS A 157 -18.47 -2.85 -10.92
CA LYS A 157 -18.57 -3.51 -12.24
C LYS A 157 -19.76 -3.02 -13.04
N GLU A 158 -20.88 -2.78 -12.36
CA GLU A 158 -22.16 -2.39 -12.95
C GLU A 158 -22.27 -0.87 -13.13
N GLU A 159 -21.84 -0.11 -12.12
CA GLU A 159 -22.12 1.33 -12.00
C GLU A 159 -20.94 2.22 -12.38
N ARG A 160 -19.69 1.74 -12.34
CA ARG A 160 -18.47 2.54 -12.62
C ARG A 160 -18.38 3.81 -11.75
N ILE A 161 -18.36 3.57 -10.44
CA ILE A 161 -18.37 4.58 -9.37
C ILE A 161 -16.97 5.14 -9.02
N TYR A 162 -15.89 4.56 -9.54
CA TYR A 162 -14.52 5.06 -9.41
C TYR A 162 -13.62 4.56 -10.56
N GLU A 163 -12.39 5.07 -10.63
CA GLU A 163 -11.44 4.79 -11.73
C GLU A 163 -10.13 4.12 -11.30
N LEU A 164 -9.90 3.99 -9.99
CA LEU A 164 -8.69 3.38 -9.41
C LEU A 164 -8.92 1.89 -9.09
N GLY A 165 -7.84 1.20 -8.67
CA GLY A 165 -7.87 -0.22 -8.31
C GLY A 165 -8.48 -0.48 -6.92
N SER A 166 -7.71 -1.11 -6.02
CA SER A 166 -8.21 -1.53 -4.70
C SER A 166 -8.43 -0.39 -3.69
N LEU A 167 -7.96 0.83 -3.94
CA LEU A 167 -8.05 1.94 -3.00
C LEU A 167 -9.50 2.41 -2.72
N PRO A 168 -10.35 2.75 -3.72
CA PRO A 168 -11.69 3.28 -3.45
C PRO A 168 -12.59 2.34 -2.63
N PRO A 169 -12.60 1.01 -2.81
CA PRO A 169 -13.30 0.10 -1.91
C PRO A 169 -12.88 0.23 -0.44
N PHE A 170 -11.59 0.43 -0.16
CA PHE A 170 -11.12 0.70 1.21
C PHE A 170 -11.65 2.03 1.74
N LEU A 171 -11.64 3.09 0.90
CA LEU A 171 -12.19 4.38 1.30
C LEU A 171 -13.69 4.30 1.60
N LEU A 172 -14.47 3.59 0.77
CA LEU A 172 -15.91 3.37 0.97
C LEU A 172 -16.21 2.65 2.29
N VAL A 173 -15.36 1.70 2.67
CA VAL A 173 -15.56 0.90 3.87
C VAL A 173 -15.06 1.60 5.13
N PHE A 174 -13.92 2.30 5.08
CA PHE A 174 -13.20 2.73 6.27
C PHE A 174 -13.03 4.24 6.45
N SER A 175 -13.13 5.08 5.40
CA SER A 175 -12.85 6.52 5.54
C SER A 175 -13.76 7.17 6.58
N GLY A 176 -13.16 7.90 7.52
CA GLY A 176 -13.84 8.50 8.68
C GLY A 176 -13.98 7.56 9.90
N GLU A 177 -13.53 6.32 9.80
CA GLU A 177 -13.63 5.29 10.86
C GLU A 177 -12.29 4.56 11.10
N ILE A 178 -11.17 5.19 10.75
CA ILE A 178 -9.83 4.66 11.01
C ILE A 178 -9.18 5.34 12.21
N GLU A 179 -8.12 4.72 12.73
CA GLU A 179 -7.21 5.37 13.66
C GLU A 179 -6.19 6.20 12.89
N ALA A 180 -6.12 7.49 13.19
CA ALA A 180 -5.14 8.37 12.56
C ALA A 180 -3.73 8.01 13.04
N ILE A 181 -2.84 7.69 12.09
CA ILE A 181 -1.41 7.48 12.35
C ILE A 181 -0.63 8.69 11.85
N ASP A 182 0.45 9.03 12.55
CA ASP A 182 1.34 10.13 12.16
C ASP A 182 1.87 9.95 10.72
N HIS A 183 1.91 11.05 9.96
CA HIS A 183 2.33 11.07 8.55
C HIS A 183 3.79 10.65 8.34
N GLN A 184 4.63 10.67 9.37
CA GLN A 184 6.00 10.13 9.31
C GLN A 184 6.02 8.65 8.86
N TRP A 185 4.93 7.91 9.09
CA TRP A 185 4.78 6.50 8.70
C TRP A 185 4.35 6.29 7.26
N ASN A 186 4.15 7.35 6.46
CA ASN A 186 3.89 7.20 5.03
C ASN A 186 4.25 8.47 4.24
N GLN A 187 5.52 8.65 3.91
CA GLN A 187 5.95 9.65 2.92
C GLN A 187 5.61 9.18 1.50
N HIS A 188 4.31 9.17 1.18
CA HIS A 188 3.80 8.63 -0.08
C HIS A 188 3.89 9.62 -1.25
N GLY A 189 3.70 9.11 -2.46
CA GLY A 189 3.63 9.90 -3.69
C GLY A 189 4.98 10.13 -4.36
N LEU A 190 6.05 9.47 -3.89
CA LEU A 190 7.39 9.60 -4.47
C LEU A 190 7.50 8.91 -5.84
N GLY A 191 6.57 8.00 -6.13
CA GLY A 191 6.40 7.42 -7.46
C GLY A 191 5.44 8.20 -8.35
N GLY A 192 4.93 9.36 -7.90
CA GLY A 192 4.13 10.23 -8.75
C GLY A 192 4.97 10.82 -9.88
N ASP A 193 4.37 10.91 -11.07
CA ASP A 193 4.81 11.84 -12.09
C ASP A 193 3.92 13.07 -11.90
N ASN A 194 4.46 14.10 -11.26
CA ASN A 194 3.79 15.39 -11.31
C ASN A 194 3.77 15.79 -12.79
N VAL A 195 2.70 16.43 -13.25
CA VAL A 195 2.47 16.85 -14.64
C VAL A 195 3.59 17.77 -15.20
N VAL A 196 4.61 18.05 -14.38
CA VAL A 196 5.88 18.70 -14.68
C VAL A 196 6.97 17.77 -14.14
N SER A 197 7.90 17.33 -14.99
CA SER A 197 9.08 16.47 -14.76
C SER A 197 9.95 16.86 -13.54
N SER A 198 9.38 16.81 -12.35
CA SER A 198 9.94 17.29 -11.10
C SER A 198 9.76 16.19 -10.06
N CYS A 199 10.89 15.67 -9.63
CA CYS A 199 10.97 14.70 -8.56
C CYS A 199 10.37 15.30 -7.29
N ARG A 200 9.38 14.61 -6.72
CA ARG A 200 8.82 14.99 -5.43
C ARG A 200 9.88 14.81 -4.35
N SER A 201 10.07 15.84 -3.53
CA SER A 201 10.90 15.75 -2.32
C SER A 201 10.09 15.17 -1.16
N LEU A 202 10.79 14.68 -0.13
CA LEU A 202 10.16 14.31 1.14
C LEU A 202 9.42 15.50 1.74
N HIS A 203 8.32 15.25 2.45
CA HIS A 203 7.67 16.30 3.22
C HIS A 203 8.56 16.72 4.41
N PRO A 204 8.49 17.99 4.84
CA PRO A 204 9.17 18.42 6.06
C PRO A 204 8.70 17.62 7.27
N GLY A 205 9.62 17.36 8.22
CA GLY A 205 9.34 16.68 9.47
C GLY A 205 10.05 15.33 9.60
N PRO A 206 9.76 14.57 10.67
CA PRO A 206 10.32 13.25 10.87
C PRO A 206 9.84 12.28 9.78
N VAL A 207 10.71 11.33 9.43
CA VAL A 207 10.44 10.30 8.44
C VAL A 207 10.73 8.94 9.07
N SER A 208 9.71 8.09 9.17
CA SER A 208 9.82 6.69 9.61
C SER A 208 9.63 5.71 8.45
N LEU A 209 8.94 6.12 7.38
CA LEU A 209 8.69 5.29 6.21
C LEU A 209 8.58 6.12 4.92
N ILE A 210 9.26 5.66 3.89
CA ILE A 210 9.36 6.26 2.54
C ILE A 210 8.58 5.38 1.55
N HIS A 211 7.72 5.96 0.71
CA HIS A 211 6.82 5.16 -0.14
C HIS A 211 6.73 5.71 -1.58
N TRP A 212 7.17 4.91 -2.55
CA TRP A 212 7.10 5.19 -3.98
C TRP A 212 5.73 4.89 -4.60
N SER A 213 4.67 5.31 -3.90
CA SER A 213 3.31 5.21 -4.40
C SER A 213 3.16 6.03 -5.69
N GLY A 214 2.57 5.43 -6.71
CA GLY A 214 2.48 6.03 -8.05
C GLY A 214 2.99 5.12 -9.17
N LYS A 215 3.40 5.72 -10.29
CA LYS A 215 3.86 5.04 -11.51
C LYS A 215 5.37 4.83 -11.52
N GLY A 216 6.14 5.86 -11.20
CA GLY A 216 7.59 5.80 -11.18
C GLY A 216 8.10 4.96 -10.03
N LYS A 217 8.79 3.87 -10.35
CA LYS A 217 9.42 3.01 -9.35
C LYS A 217 10.92 3.30 -9.29
N PRO A 218 11.52 3.32 -8.09
CA PRO A 218 12.90 3.76 -7.94
C PRO A 218 13.85 2.85 -8.70
N TRP A 219 13.65 1.52 -8.66
CA TRP A 219 14.46 0.57 -9.43
C TRP A 219 14.37 0.79 -10.94
N VAL A 220 13.18 1.07 -11.48
CA VAL A 220 13.00 1.39 -12.91
C VAL A 220 13.72 2.68 -13.27
N ARG A 221 13.52 3.75 -12.50
CA ARG A 221 14.16 5.06 -12.76
C ARG A 221 15.68 4.99 -12.63
N LEU A 222 16.20 4.21 -11.68
CA LEU A 222 17.63 3.95 -11.52
C LEU A 222 18.20 3.15 -12.71
N ASP A 223 17.53 2.08 -13.13
CA ASP A 223 17.98 1.24 -14.24
C ASP A 223 17.91 1.98 -15.59
N ASP A 224 16.93 2.87 -15.77
CA ASP A 224 16.80 3.73 -16.96
C ASP A 224 17.78 4.91 -16.98
N GLY A 225 18.61 5.09 -15.94
CA GLY A 225 19.54 6.22 -15.82
C GLY A 225 18.84 7.57 -15.67
N LYS A 226 17.59 7.59 -15.19
CA LYS A 226 16.77 8.79 -14.95
C LYS A 226 16.24 8.85 -13.51
N PRO A 227 17.11 8.70 -12.49
CA PRO A 227 16.67 8.69 -11.11
C PRO A 227 16.20 10.07 -10.66
N CYS A 228 15.19 10.07 -9.79
CA CYS A 228 14.96 11.18 -8.90
C CYS A 228 15.97 11.17 -7.74
N PRO A 229 16.30 12.33 -7.14
CA PRO A 229 17.19 12.37 -5.98
C PRO A 229 16.76 11.42 -4.85
N VAL A 230 15.45 11.31 -4.61
CA VAL A 230 14.90 10.38 -3.61
C VAL A 230 15.12 8.91 -3.96
N ASP A 231 15.22 8.54 -5.25
CA ASP A 231 15.41 7.14 -5.67
C ASP A 231 16.76 6.56 -5.21
N TYR A 232 17.76 7.42 -4.96
CA TYR A 232 19.02 7.01 -4.35
C TYR A 232 18.88 6.55 -2.89
N LEU A 233 17.74 6.79 -2.23
CA LEU A 233 17.44 6.19 -0.93
C LEU A 233 17.06 4.71 -1.06
N TRP A 234 16.58 4.27 -2.23
CA TRP A 234 16.31 2.86 -2.53
C TRP A 234 17.56 2.07 -2.85
N ALA A 235 18.46 2.74 -3.56
CA ALA A 235 19.67 2.23 -4.15
C ALA A 235 20.49 1.25 -3.24
N PRO A 236 20.77 1.55 -1.96
CA PRO A 236 21.55 0.65 -1.09
C PRO A 236 20.86 -0.68 -0.74
N TYR A 237 19.55 -0.79 -0.97
CA TYR A 237 18.72 -1.96 -0.64
C TYR A 237 18.42 -2.84 -1.86
N ASP A 238 18.96 -2.51 -3.04
CA ASP A 238 18.85 -3.35 -4.23
C ASP A 238 19.74 -4.60 -4.09
N LEU A 239 19.08 -5.76 -3.91
CA LEU A 239 19.74 -7.04 -3.72
C LEU A 239 20.28 -7.66 -5.02
N HIS A 240 19.91 -7.12 -6.19
CA HIS A 240 20.37 -7.62 -7.49
C HIS A 240 21.69 -7.00 -7.94
N LYS A 241 22.01 -5.78 -7.49
CA LYS A 241 23.29 -5.13 -7.76
C LYS A 241 24.29 -5.53 -6.68
N SER A 242 25.43 -6.11 -7.08
CA SER A 242 26.49 -6.43 -6.11
C SER A 242 26.94 -5.13 -5.42
N GLN A 243 27.15 -5.16 -4.10
CA GLN A 243 27.66 -4.00 -3.34
C GLN A 243 28.93 -3.37 -3.97
N ARG A 244 29.71 -4.13 -4.76
CA ARG A 244 30.86 -3.63 -5.52
C ARG A 244 30.51 -2.58 -6.59
N GLN A 245 29.37 -2.71 -7.27
CA GLN A 245 28.93 -1.73 -8.28
C GLN A 245 28.50 -0.41 -7.63
N TYR A 246 27.94 -0.47 -6.42
CA TYR A 246 27.57 0.73 -5.64
C TYR A 246 28.77 1.55 -5.17
N LEU A 247 29.82 0.87 -4.67
CA LEU A 247 31.04 1.54 -4.22
C LEU A 247 31.78 2.24 -5.36
N GLN A 248 31.73 1.67 -6.57
CA GLN A 248 32.34 2.27 -7.76
C GLN A 248 31.61 3.55 -8.21
N TYR A 249 30.27 3.55 -8.16
CA TYR A 249 29.45 4.71 -8.53
C TYR A 249 29.55 5.87 -7.53
N ASN A 250 29.65 5.57 -6.24
CA ASN A 250 29.82 6.61 -5.21
C ASN A 250 31.24 7.20 -5.18
N GLN A 251 32.27 6.45 -5.61
CA GLN A 251 33.62 7.01 -5.80
C GLN A 251 33.69 8.02 -6.95
N GLU A 252 32.86 7.90 -7.98
CA GLU A 252 32.81 8.85 -9.11
C GLU A 252 32.07 10.16 -8.74
N LEU A 253 31.14 10.12 -7.78
CA LEU A 253 30.40 11.30 -7.31
C LEU A 253 31.16 12.15 -6.28
N GLU A 254 32.15 11.59 -5.58
CA GLU A 254 33.06 12.37 -4.70
C GLU A 254 34.18 13.09 -5.47
N ILE A 255 34.28 12.90 -6.79
CA ILE A 255 35.29 13.50 -7.68
C ILE A 255 34.71 14.69 -8.50
N LEU A 256 33.44 15.05 -8.28
CA LEU A 256 32.78 16.26 -8.82
C LEU A 256 32.41 17.22 -7.70
#